data_AF-A0A1Y1ZH12-F1
#
_entry.id   AF-A0A1Y1ZH12-F1
#
_cell.length_a   1.000
_cell.length_b   1.000
_cell.length_c   1.000
_cell.angle_alpha   90.00
_cell.angle_beta   90.00
_cell.angle_gamma   90.00
#
_symmetry.space_group_name_H-M   'P 1'
#
loop_
_entity.id
_entity.type
_entity.pdbx_description
1 polymer ?
#
loop_
_entity_poly.entity_id
_entity_poly.type
_entity_poly.pdbx_seq_one_letter_code
_entity_poly.pdbx_strand_id
1 'polypeptide(L)'
;MINYNFEEEKECIDFFKGNLTKQELNQAKIYNVRNNVYLLIKPFTSQFFYWTLLLLILHHFNFKKSIIKIIISHYILRTIGDMLDSYASRYTDYYHKVNGICVKEPVTKVEHHPLRWFISRQLAGIFWYSGEIVADWYPLLRTKAIADNQKDVWYIYLTCFIFNLSKITMIFYHFTVDKMEIREKEDYFYSIFWAIYLVSLCCSLLYDSSVYIAMRRAILKDTANINFGFLKKFRNISEYRILVSAIIGLIGIPIMGTSAILRLKYSDYDWSFEDLRIFFVNTSYYMMFIDQLMLYSITNEENSLSSSKNSKLFII
;
A
#
# COMPACT_ATOMS: atom_id res chain seq x y z
N MET A 1 0.29 33.29 -10.84
CA MET A 1 0.76 32.34 -11.87
C MET A 1 2.25 32.48 -12.09
N ILE A 2 3.04 31.62 -11.44
CA ILE A 2 4.44 31.41 -11.77
C ILE A 2 4.44 30.27 -12.79
N ASN A 3 4.64 30.57 -14.07
CA ASN A 3 4.86 29.51 -15.06
C ASN A 3 6.21 28.86 -14.75
N TYR A 4 6.21 27.56 -14.47
CA TYR A 4 7.45 26.82 -14.24
C TYR A 4 8.24 26.75 -15.56
N ASN A 5 9.31 27.53 -15.62
CA ASN A 5 10.21 27.55 -16.76
C ASN A 5 11.46 26.72 -16.45
N PHE A 6 11.56 25.54 -17.06
CA PHE A 6 12.68 24.62 -16.86
C PHE A 6 14.03 25.23 -17.28
N GLU A 7 14.03 26.14 -18.25
CA GLU A 7 15.25 26.83 -18.68
C GLU A 7 15.72 27.82 -17.62
N GLU A 8 14.80 28.59 -17.02
CA GLU A 8 15.12 29.51 -15.92
C GLU A 8 15.58 28.77 -14.66
N GLU A 9 14.94 27.66 -14.32
CA GLU A 9 15.38 26.84 -13.19
C GLU A 9 16.81 26.34 -13.42
N LYS A 10 17.11 25.83 -14.62
CA LYS A 10 18.44 25.35 -14.98
C LYS A 10 19.48 26.47 -14.90
N GLU A 11 19.17 27.65 -15.43
CA GLU A 11 20.04 28.82 -15.36
C GLU A 11 20.34 29.23 -13.91
N CYS A 12 19.32 29.26 -13.06
CA CYS A 12 19.50 29.58 -11.64
C CYS A 12 20.29 28.50 -10.90
N ILE A 13 20.06 27.22 -11.21
CA ILE A 13 20.86 26.11 -10.66
C ILE A 13 22.35 26.30 -11.03
N ASP A 14 22.64 26.64 -12.28
CA ASP A 14 24.02 26.84 -12.75
C ASP A 14 24.66 28.09 -12.11
N PHE A 15 23.89 29.18 -11.95
CA PHE A 15 24.31 30.38 -11.20
C PHE A 15 24.69 30.05 -9.75
N PHE A 16 23.82 29.34 -9.02
CA PHE A 16 24.11 28.96 -7.64
C PHE A 16 25.28 27.99 -7.55
N LYS A 17 25.40 27.02 -8.46
CA LYS A 17 26.54 26.09 -8.52
C LYS A 17 27.87 26.80 -8.78
N GLY A 18 27.88 27.84 -9.61
CA GLY A 18 29.07 28.65 -9.88
C GLY A 18 29.59 29.40 -8.65
N ASN A 19 28.72 29.71 -7.70
CA ASN A 19 29.05 30.42 -6.46
C ASN A 19 29.40 29.51 -5.28
N LEU A 20 29.31 28.17 -5.43
CA LEU A 20 29.62 27.24 -4.35
C LEU A 20 31.13 27.13 -4.10
N THR A 21 31.49 27.08 -2.83
CA THR A 21 32.85 26.74 -2.40
C THR A 21 33.18 25.29 -2.77
N LYS A 22 34.48 24.97 -2.89
CA LYS A 22 34.95 23.59 -3.13
C LYS A 22 34.44 22.61 -2.07
N GLN A 23 34.30 23.06 -0.82
CA GLN A 23 33.77 22.25 0.28
C GLN A 23 32.28 21.92 0.06
N GLU A 24 31.46 22.88 -0.32
CA GLU A 24 30.04 22.66 -0.61
C GLU A 24 29.85 21.75 -1.83
N LEU A 25 30.66 21.92 -2.88
CA LEU A 25 30.64 21.01 -4.03
C LEU A 25 30.98 19.56 -3.64
N ASN A 26 31.95 19.37 -2.76
CA ASN A 26 32.29 18.04 -2.22
C ASN A 26 31.14 17.48 -1.37
N GLN A 27 30.52 18.31 -0.52
CA GLN A 27 29.36 17.92 0.29
C GLN A 27 28.19 17.49 -0.60
N ALA A 28 27.90 18.22 -1.69
CA ALA A 28 26.86 17.88 -2.65
C ALA A 28 27.14 16.54 -3.36
N LYS A 29 28.39 16.27 -3.73
CA LYS A 29 28.79 14.96 -4.28
C LYS A 29 28.59 13.83 -3.28
N ILE A 30 29.03 14.01 -2.03
CA ILE A 30 28.84 13.01 -0.96
C ILE A 30 27.35 12.76 -0.72
N TYR A 31 26.54 13.82 -0.68
CA TYR A 31 25.09 13.73 -0.52
C TYR A 31 24.44 12.93 -1.67
N ASN A 32 24.84 13.18 -2.91
CA ASN A 32 24.36 12.42 -4.07
C ASN A 32 24.73 10.93 -4.00
N VAL A 33 25.97 10.62 -3.63
CA VAL A 33 26.41 9.22 -3.43
C VAL A 33 25.59 8.55 -2.33
N ARG A 34 25.42 9.23 -1.19
CA ARG A 34 24.61 8.73 -0.06
C ARG A 34 23.17 8.45 -0.49
N ASN A 35 22.55 9.35 -1.23
CA ASN A 35 21.18 9.17 -1.73
C ASN A 35 21.05 8.04 -2.75
N ASN A 36 22.09 7.78 -3.56
CA ASN A 36 22.13 6.61 -4.45
C ASN A 36 22.22 5.31 -3.63
N VAL A 37 23.05 5.29 -2.60
CA VAL A 37 23.15 4.14 -1.68
C VAL A 37 21.83 3.89 -0.96
N TYR A 38 21.18 4.94 -0.44
CA TYR A 38 19.86 4.79 0.21
C TYR A 38 18.81 4.24 -0.77
N LEU A 39 18.80 4.69 -2.01
CA LEU A 39 17.89 4.17 -3.03
C LEU A 39 18.13 2.68 -3.33
N LEU A 40 19.38 2.23 -3.34
CA LEU A 40 19.71 0.80 -3.53
C LEU A 40 19.34 -0.06 -2.31
N ILE A 41 19.39 0.49 -1.11
CA ILE A 41 19.06 -0.21 0.14
C ILE A 41 17.54 -0.26 0.37
N LYS A 42 16.76 0.63 -0.27
CA LYS A 42 15.30 0.74 -0.06
C LYS A 42 14.53 -0.58 -0.10
N PRO A 43 14.74 -1.48 -1.09
CA PRO A 43 14.10 -2.80 -1.11
C PRO A 43 14.27 -3.60 0.17
N PHE A 44 15.45 -3.55 0.78
CA PHE A 44 15.79 -4.31 2.00
C PHE A 44 15.26 -3.64 3.26
N THR A 45 15.02 -2.32 3.23
CA THR A 45 14.39 -1.56 4.33
C THR A 45 12.87 -1.48 4.22
N SER A 46 12.29 -2.01 3.14
CA SER A 46 10.84 -2.04 3.00
C SER A 46 10.22 -2.86 4.13
N GLN A 47 9.13 -2.34 4.70
CA GLN A 47 8.43 -2.97 5.82
C GLN A 47 7.96 -4.41 5.52
N PHE A 48 7.76 -4.74 4.24
CA PHE A 48 7.30 -6.07 3.80
C PHE A 48 8.44 -7.02 3.43
N PHE A 49 9.70 -6.56 3.45
CA PHE A 49 10.85 -7.38 3.01
C PHE A 49 11.00 -8.65 3.83
N TYR A 50 11.10 -8.53 5.17
CA TYR A 50 11.29 -9.69 6.04
C TYR A 50 10.11 -10.65 6.01
N TRP A 51 8.88 -10.13 5.93
CA TRP A 51 7.68 -10.95 5.79
C TRP A 51 7.65 -11.73 4.49
N THR A 52 8.03 -11.08 3.38
CA THR A 52 8.14 -11.71 2.06
C THR A 52 9.22 -12.79 2.07
N LEU A 53 10.42 -12.48 2.56
CA LEU A 53 11.52 -13.43 2.66
C LEU A 53 11.16 -14.65 3.51
N LEU A 54 10.52 -14.43 4.66
CA LEU A 54 10.06 -15.51 5.54
C LEU A 54 9.10 -16.46 4.80
N LEU A 55 8.10 -15.93 4.09
CA LEU A 55 7.17 -16.75 3.32
C LEU A 55 7.84 -17.49 2.16
N LEU A 56 8.82 -16.87 1.50
CA LEU A 56 9.60 -17.54 0.46
C LEU A 56 10.39 -18.71 1.01
N ILE A 57 11.03 -18.55 2.17
CA ILE A 57 11.77 -19.63 2.86
C ILE A 57 10.81 -20.76 3.25
N LEU A 58 9.68 -20.44 3.88
CA LEU A 58 8.70 -21.45 4.31
C LEU A 58 8.10 -22.23 3.14
N HIS A 59 7.91 -21.59 1.99
CA HIS A 59 7.45 -22.27 0.79
C HIS A 59 8.58 -22.86 -0.07
N HIS A 60 9.80 -22.97 0.46
CA HIS A 60 10.98 -23.50 -0.24
C HIS A 60 11.18 -22.84 -1.62
N PHE A 61 10.96 -21.53 -1.71
CA PHE A 61 11.04 -20.74 -2.94
C PHE A 61 10.16 -21.29 -4.08
N ASN A 62 9.03 -21.94 -3.77
CA ASN A 62 8.11 -22.45 -4.78
C ASN A 62 7.22 -21.33 -5.37
N PHE A 63 7.77 -20.66 -6.39
CA PHE A 63 7.10 -19.57 -7.12
C PHE A 63 5.91 -20.01 -7.97
N LYS A 64 5.62 -21.32 -8.09
CA LYS A 64 4.47 -21.80 -8.86
C LYS A 64 3.14 -21.48 -8.18
N LYS A 65 3.12 -21.35 -6.85
CA LYS A 65 1.91 -21.07 -6.06
C LYS A 65 1.39 -19.66 -6.36
N SER A 66 0.11 -19.55 -6.74
CA SER A 66 -0.52 -18.26 -7.09
C SER A 66 -0.42 -17.22 -5.99
N ILE A 67 -0.54 -17.64 -4.72
CA ILE A 67 -0.44 -16.74 -3.56
C ILE A 67 0.96 -16.13 -3.44
N ILE A 68 2.01 -16.92 -3.68
CA ILE A 68 3.40 -16.43 -3.64
C ILE A 68 3.64 -15.40 -4.74
N LYS A 69 3.02 -15.58 -5.93
CA LYS A 69 3.09 -14.59 -7.01
C LYS A 69 2.46 -13.25 -6.60
N ILE A 70 1.32 -13.27 -5.90
CA ILE A 70 0.68 -12.05 -5.38
C ILE A 70 1.61 -11.35 -4.39
N ILE A 71 2.14 -12.06 -3.41
CA ILE A 71 3.02 -11.48 -2.38
C ILE A 71 4.25 -10.83 -3.00
N ILE A 72 4.93 -11.53 -3.92
CA ILE A 72 6.12 -11.00 -4.60
C ILE A 72 5.75 -9.77 -5.44
N SER A 73 4.65 -9.83 -6.18
CA SER A 73 4.21 -8.72 -7.03
C SER A 73 3.86 -7.49 -6.20
N HIS A 74 3.12 -7.66 -5.10
CA HIS A 74 2.83 -6.61 -4.12
C HIS A 74 4.12 -6.00 -3.57
N TYR A 75 5.07 -6.83 -3.12
CA TYR A 75 6.34 -6.37 -2.57
C TYR A 75 7.17 -5.58 -3.60
N ILE A 76 7.30 -6.07 -4.83
CA ILE A 76 8.05 -5.40 -5.91
C ILE A 76 7.41 -4.06 -6.23
N LEU A 77 6.09 -4.03 -6.47
CA LEU A 77 5.36 -2.80 -6.80
C LEU A 77 5.47 -1.76 -5.67
N ARG A 78 5.27 -2.17 -4.41
CA ARG A 78 5.41 -1.27 -3.26
C ARG A 78 6.83 -0.70 -3.16
N THR A 79 7.83 -1.56 -3.32
CA THR A 79 9.25 -1.18 -3.27
C THR A 79 9.63 -0.20 -4.38
N ILE A 80 9.14 -0.40 -5.61
CA ILE A 80 9.40 0.54 -6.72
C ILE A 80 8.83 1.92 -6.39
N GLY A 81 7.61 1.98 -5.85
CA GLY A 81 7.04 3.25 -5.40
C GLY A 81 7.88 3.90 -4.27
N ASP A 82 8.33 3.12 -3.28
CA ASP A 82 9.19 3.63 -2.20
C ASP A 82 10.54 4.16 -2.72
N MET A 83 11.10 3.52 -3.75
CA MET A 83 12.32 3.96 -4.44
C MET A 83 12.09 5.26 -5.21
N LEU A 84 10.96 5.40 -5.91
CA LEU A 84 10.59 6.62 -6.64
C LEU A 84 10.37 7.80 -5.69
N ASP A 85 9.66 7.60 -4.58
CA ASP A 85 9.47 8.62 -3.55
C ASP A 85 10.80 9.03 -2.90
N SER A 86 11.65 8.04 -2.58
CA SER A 86 12.99 8.30 -2.07
C SER A 86 13.87 9.04 -3.09
N TYR A 87 13.72 8.76 -4.39
CA TYR A 87 14.39 9.52 -5.44
C TYR A 87 13.87 10.96 -5.51
N ALA A 88 12.56 11.16 -5.42
CA ALA A 88 11.92 12.47 -5.43
C ALA A 88 12.36 13.34 -4.24
N SER A 89 12.69 12.74 -3.09
CA SER A 89 13.20 13.48 -1.92
C SER A 89 14.50 14.26 -2.16
N ARG A 90 15.20 14.03 -3.28
CA ARG A 90 16.38 14.80 -3.71
C ARG A 90 16.06 16.23 -4.11
N TYR A 91 14.81 16.50 -4.48
CA TYR A 91 14.34 17.82 -4.86
C TYR A 91 13.96 18.61 -3.60
N THR A 92 14.98 19.00 -2.83
CA THR A 92 14.85 19.73 -1.55
C THR A 92 14.73 21.23 -1.71
N ASP A 93 15.15 21.76 -2.85
CA ASP A 93 15.21 23.19 -3.14
C ASP A 93 14.52 23.46 -4.48
N TYR A 94 13.79 24.57 -4.55
CA TYR A 94 13.13 25.06 -5.76
C TYR A 94 13.83 26.35 -6.21
N TYR A 95 14.27 26.38 -7.46
CA TYR A 95 15.01 27.50 -8.03
C TYR A 95 14.16 28.23 -9.07
N HIS A 96 14.01 29.55 -8.91
CA HIS A 96 13.24 30.37 -9.84
C HIS A 96 13.75 31.82 -9.86
N LYS A 97 13.29 32.62 -10.83
CA LYS A 97 13.61 34.05 -10.92
C LYS A 97 12.50 34.91 -10.32
N VAL A 98 12.89 35.87 -9.49
CA VAL A 98 12.02 36.94 -9.00
C VAL A 98 12.63 38.27 -9.45
N ASN A 99 11.93 39.00 -10.31
CA ASN A 99 12.43 40.26 -10.91
C ASN A 99 13.82 40.10 -11.57
N GLY A 100 14.05 38.98 -12.26
CA GLY A 100 15.32 38.66 -12.92
C GLY A 100 16.43 38.13 -12.01
N ILE A 101 16.23 38.10 -10.69
CA ILE A 101 17.20 37.60 -9.71
C ILE A 101 16.87 36.15 -9.38
N CYS A 102 17.89 35.28 -9.40
CA CYS A 102 17.74 33.89 -8.99
C CYS A 102 17.53 33.76 -7.48
N VAL A 103 16.45 33.09 -7.10
CA VAL A 103 16.06 32.81 -5.72
C VAL A 103 16.05 31.29 -5.51
N LYS A 104 16.49 30.87 -4.32
CA LYS A 104 16.48 29.49 -3.85
C LYS A 104 15.50 29.39 -2.68
N GLU A 105 14.42 28.62 -2.85
CA GLU A 105 13.43 28.38 -1.80
C GLU A 105 13.50 26.92 -1.31
N PRO A 106 13.48 26.65 0.00
CA PRO A 106 13.43 25.29 0.52
C PRO A 106 12.04 24.67 0.28
N VAL A 107 12.03 23.42 -0.18
CA VAL A 107 10.82 22.62 -0.44
C VAL A 107 10.36 21.96 0.85
N THR A 108 9.44 22.61 1.55
CA THR A 108 8.84 22.09 2.80
C THR A 108 7.80 21.00 2.56
N LYS A 109 7.06 21.09 1.45
CA LYS A 109 6.00 20.15 1.05
C LYS A 109 6.28 19.57 -0.33
N VAL A 110 5.79 18.36 -0.59
CA VAL A 110 6.02 17.65 -1.87
C VAL A 110 5.43 18.43 -3.06
N GLU A 111 4.32 19.10 -2.81
CA GLU A 111 3.53 19.93 -3.70
C GLU A 111 4.29 21.19 -4.14
N HIS A 112 5.24 21.66 -3.34
CA HIS A 112 5.97 22.89 -3.63
C HIS A 112 7.02 22.73 -4.74
N HIS A 113 7.30 21.49 -5.18
CA HIS A 113 8.23 21.24 -6.27
C HIS A 113 7.57 20.36 -7.35
N PRO A 114 7.43 20.85 -8.60
CA PRO A 114 6.64 20.18 -9.64
C PRO A 114 7.19 18.80 -10.03
N LEU A 115 8.52 18.66 -10.17
CA LEU A 115 9.14 17.35 -10.42
C LEU A 115 9.03 16.39 -9.23
N ARG A 116 9.17 16.90 -7.99
CA ARG A 116 9.00 16.09 -6.79
C ARG A 116 7.59 15.52 -6.74
N TRP A 117 6.58 16.38 -6.89
CA TRP A 117 5.17 16.00 -6.99
C TRP A 117 4.91 14.94 -8.07
N PHE A 118 5.39 15.17 -9.29
CA PHE A 118 5.24 14.23 -10.39
C PHE A 118 5.81 12.84 -10.06
N ILE A 119 7.03 12.79 -9.53
CA ILE A 119 7.69 11.51 -9.25
C ILE A 119 7.07 10.80 -8.04
N SER A 120 6.86 11.50 -6.92
CA SER A 120 6.39 10.86 -5.68
C SER A 120 4.88 10.64 -5.60
N ARG A 121 4.06 11.51 -6.19
CA ARG A 121 2.60 11.41 -6.06
C ARG A 121 1.96 10.74 -7.27
N GLN A 122 2.42 11.06 -8.48
CA GLN A 122 1.86 10.47 -9.69
C GLN A 122 2.55 9.14 -10.03
N LEU A 123 3.86 9.13 -10.27
CA LEU A 123 4.56 7.90 -10.66
C LEU A 123 4.62 6.87 -9.52
N ALA A 124 5.10 7.26 -8.33
CA ALA A 124 5.14 6.33 -7.20
C ALA A 124 3.73 5.91 -6.76
N GLY A 125 2.75 6.82 -6.87
CA GLY A 125 1.34 6.53 -6.63
C GLY A 125 0.82 5.38 -7.50
N ILE A 126 1.13 5.36 -8.81
CA ILE A 126 0.77 4.25 -9.70
C ILE A 126 1.29 2.92 -9.13
N PHE A 127 2.56 2.85 -8.75
CA PHE A 127 3.16 1.61 -8.25
C PHE A 127 2.60 1.19 -6.90
N TRP A 128 2.41 2.14 -5.98
CA TRP A 128 1.79 1.88 -4.69
C TRP A 128 0.38 1.34 -4.83
N TYR A 129 -0.52 2.06 -5.50
CA TYR A 129 -1.91 1.63 -5.69
C TYR A 129 -2.03 0.37 -6.55
N SER A 130 -1.13 0.15 -7.51
CA SER A 130 -1.09 -1.12 -8.25
C SER A 130 -0.68 -2.30 -7.35
N GLY A 131 0.32 -2.09 -6.47
CA GLY A 131 0.72 -3.08 -5.48
C GLY A 131 -0.41 -3.41 -4.51
N GLU A 132 -1.19 -2.39 -4.15
CA GLU A 132 -2.41 -2.54 -3.35
C GLU A 132 -3.48 -3.39 -4.07
N ILE A 133 -3.83 -3.05 -5.31
CA ILE A 133 -4.82 -3.79 -6.12
C ILE A 133 -4.44 -5.27 -6.27
N VAL A 134 -3.14 -5.55 -6.49
CA VAL A 134 -2.64 -6.93 -6.59
C VAL A 134 -2.82 -7.70 -5.28
N ALA A 135 -2.57 -7.06 -4.14
CA ALA A 135 -2.76 -7.67 -2.83
C ALA A 135 -4.25 -7.87 -2.50
N ASP A 136 -5.14 -6.99 -2.97
CA ASP A 136 -6.59 -7.12 -2.75
C ASP A 136 -7.21 -8.33 -3.47
N TRP A 137 -6.50 -8.95 -4.43
CA TRP A 137 -6.94 -10.22 -5.02
C TRP A 137 -6.74 -11.41 -4.10
N TYR A 138 -5.96 -11.25 -3.03
CA TYR A 138 -5.64 -12.33 -2.12
C TYR A 138 -6.89 -12.91 -1.41
N PRO A 139 -7.76 -12.11 -0.74
CA PRO A 139 -8.95 -12.65 -0.10
C PRO A 139 -9.91 -13.30 -1.11
N LEU A 140 -10.05 -12.70 -2.30
CA LEU A 140 -10.85 -13.25 -3.40
C LEU A 140 -10.39 -14.66 -3.81
N LEU A 141 -9.09 -14.85 -4.08
CA LEU A 141 -8.56 -16.16 -4.43
C LEU A 141 -8.72 -17.17 -3.29
N ARG A 142 -8.56 -16.71 -2.03
CA ARG A 142 -8.70 -17.58 -0.86
C ARG A 142 -10.14 -18.05 -0.70
N THR A 143 -11.12 -17.15 -0.82
CA THR A 143 -12.54 -17.51 -0.69
C THR A 143 -13.00 -18.37 -1.86
N LYS A 144 -12.53 -18.10 -3.09
CA LYS A 144 -12.83 -18.93 -4.26
C LYS A 144 -12.39 -20.40 -4.08
N ALA A 145 -11.31 -20.64 -3.35
CA ALA A 145 -10.83 -22.00 -3.08
C ALA A 145 -11.68 -22.76 -2.04
N ILE A 146 -12.54 -22.07 -1.29
CA ILE A 146 -13.34 -22.64 -0.18
C ILE A 146 -14.85 -22.61 -0.52
N ALA A 147 -15.30 -21.61 -1.27
CA ALA A 147 -16.71 -21.40 -1.53
C ALA A 147 -17.21 -22.27 -2.69
N ASP A 148 -18.11 -23.21 -2.38
CA ASP A 148 -18.84 -24.01 -3.38
C ASP A 148 -19.84 -23.18 -4.20
N ASN A 149 -20.43 -22.15 -3.58
CA ASN A 149 -21.52 -21.41 -4.18
C ASN A 149 -21.01 -20.33 -5.13
N GLN A 150 -21.19 -20.57 -6.43
CA GLN A 150 -20.79 -19.63 -7.49
C GLN A 150 -21.43 -18.24 -7.34
N LYS A 151 -22.64 -18.15 -6.79
CA LYS A 151 -23.32 -16.85 -6.57
C LYS A 151 -22.60 -16.01 -5.52
N ASP A 152 -22.19 -16.63 -4.40
CA ASP A 152 -21.47 -15.91 -3.34
C ASP A 152 -20.10 -15.43 -3.86
N VAL A 153 -19.39 -16.27 -4.63
CA VAL A 153 -18.12 -15.90 -5.26
C VAL A 153 -18.29 -14.73 -6.24
N TRP A 154 -19.39 -14.68 -7.01
CA TRP A 154 -19.67 -13.59 -7.93
C TRP A 154 -19.85 -12.24 -7.21
N TYR A 155 -20.53 -12.21 -6.07
CA TYR A 155 -20.65 -10.98 -5.26
C TYR A 155 -19.29 -10.47 -4.78
N ILE A 156 -18.38 -11.38 -4.39
CA ILE A 156 -17.01 -11.01 -3.99
C ILE A 156 -16.23 -10.41 -5.19
N TYR A 157 -16.39 -10.97 -6.39
CA TYR A 157 -15.78 -10.41 -7.60
C TYR A 157 -16.29 -8.98 -7.85
N LEU A 158 -17.61 -8.75 -7.71
CA LEU A 158 -18.21 -7.43 -7.92
C LEU A 158 -17.71 -6.40 -6.89
N THR A 159 -17.70 -6.74 -5.60
CA THR A 159 -17.24 -5.83 -4.54
C THR A 159 -15.73 -5.58 -4.63
N CYS A 160 -14.93 -6.60 -4.96
CA CYS A 160 -13.49 -6.46 -5.24
C CYS A 160 -13.24 -5.52 -6.43
N PHE A 161 -14.03 -5.65 -7.49
CA PHE A 161 -13.93 -4.78 -8.66
C PHE A 161 -14.23 -3.32 -8.31
N ILE A 162 -15.33 -3.06 -7.59
CA ILE A 162 -15.68 -1.70 -7.13
C ILE A 162 -14.60 -1.11 -6.23
N PHE A 163 -14.05 -1.92 -5.32
CA PHE A 163 -12.96 -1.48 -4.44
C PHE A 163 -11.65 -1.18 -5.19
N ASN A 164 -11.29 -2.00 -6.18
CA ASN A 164 -10.12 -1.69 -7.01
C ASN A 164 -10.35 -0.48 -7.91
N LEU A 165 -11.59 -0.27 -8.38
CA LEU A 165 -11.94 0.90 -9.17
C LEU A 165 -11.75 2.20 -8.38
N SER A 166 -12.02 2.24 -7.06
CA SER A 166 -11.76 3.44 -6.26
C SER A 166 -10.27 3.79 -6.19
N LYS A 167 -9.37 2.79 -6.19
CA LYS A 167 -7.91 3.01 -6.25
C LYS A 167 -7.46 3.49 -7.62
N ILE A 168 -8.02 2.95 -8.69
CA ILE A 168 -7.79 3.45 -10.06
C ILE A 168 -8.22 4.93 -10.16
N THR A 169 -9.38 5.27 -9.60
CA THR A 169 -9.83 6.68 -9.52
C THR A 169 -8.84 7.55 -8.75
N MET A 170 -8.25 7.08 -7.65
CA MET A 170 -7.19 7.82 -6.95
C MET A 170 -5.96 8.06 -7.81
N ILE A 171 -5.52 7.05 -8.58
CA ILE A 171 -4.39 7.20 -9.51
C ILE A 171 -4.72 8.32 -10.49
N PHE A 172 -5.85 8.25 -11.18
CA PHE A 172 -6.25 9.28 -12.16
C PHE A 172 -6.42 10.66 -11.53
N TYR A 173 -6.95 10.74 -10.31
CA TYR A 173 -7.14 12.01 -9.61
C TYR A 173 -5.80 12.73 -9.31
N HIS A 174 -4.72 12.00 -9.03
CA HIS A 174 -3.40 12.63 -8.91
C HIS A 174 -2.91 13.29 -10.21
N PHE A 175 -3.40 12.84 -11.37
CA PHE A 175 -3.09 13.43 -12.68
C PHE A 175 -4.03 14.58 -13.08
N THR A 176 -5.13 14.83 -12.37
CA THR A 176 -6.06 15.92 -12.74
C THR A 176 -5.56 17.31 -12.36
N VAL A 177 -4.62 17.40 -11.42
CA VAL A 177 -4.01 18.67 -11.03
C VAL A 177 -2.67 18.85 -11.73
N ASP A 178 -2.55 19.95 -12.47
CA ASP A 178 -1.30 20.31 -13.10
C ASP A 178 -0.24 20.65 -12.05
N LYS A 179 0.99 20.23 -12.30
CA LYS A 179 2.16 20.43 -11.43
C LYS A 179 2.43 21.91 -11.14
N MET A 180 1.95 22.82 -11.97
CA MET A 180 2.12 24.27 -11.80
C MET A 180 1.04 24.93 -10.93
N GLU A 181 -0.15 24.32 -10.83
CA GLU A 181 -1.28 24.88 -10.11
C GLU A 181 -1.46 24.30 -8.70
N ILE A 182 -0.76 23.20 -8.38
CA ILE A 182 -0.93 22.47 -7.12
C ILE A 182 -0.69 23.36 -5.89
N ARG A 183 0.26 24.31 -5.94
CA ARG A 183 0.54 25.23 -4.81
C ARG A 183 -0.64 26.15 -4.51
N GLU A 184 -1.41 26.55 -5.52
CA GLU A 184 -2.57 27.43 -5.35
C GLU A 184 -3.85 26.63 -5.03
N LYS A 185 -3.90 25.35 -5.42
CA LYS A 185 -5.08 24.47 -5.29
C LYS A 185 -4.88 23.33 -4.28
N GLU A 186 -3.86 23.39 -3.42
CA GLU A 186 -3.49 22.32 -2.49
C GLU A 186 -4.68 21.88 -1.62
N ASP A 187 -5.34 22.84 -0.97
CA ASP A 187 -6.44 22.56 -0.06
C ASP A 187 -7.63 21.91 -0.78
N TYR A 188 -8.01 22.47 -1.93
CA TYR A 188 -9.08 21.93 -2.75
C TYR A 188 -8.77 20.51 -3.24
N PHE A 189 -7.53 20.28 -3.70
CA PHE A 189 -7.07 18.98 -4.15
C PHE A 189 -7.22 17.95 -3.03
N TYR A 190 -6.69 18.27 -1.85
CA TYR A 190 -6.69 17.34 -0.71
C TYR A 190 -8.09 17.11 -0.14
N SER A 191 -8.97 18.11 -0.12
CA SER A 191 -10.35 17.91 0.32
C SER A 191 -11.08 16.86 -0.52
N ILE A 192 -10.94 16.92 -1.84
CA ILE A 192 -11.53 15.90 -2.73
C ILE A 192 -10.78 14.58 -2.62
N PHE A 193 -9.46 14.60 -2.53
CA PHE A 193 -8.65 13.38 -2.35
C PHE A 193 -9.11 12.59 -1.12
N TRP A 194 -9.29 13.26 0.02
CA TRP A 194 -9.76 12.62 1.25
C TRP A 194 -11.21 12.15 1.14
N ALA A 195 -12.06 12.84 0.39
CA ALA A 195 -13.42 12.36 0.10
C ALA A 195 -13.41 11.08 -0.75
N ILE A 196 -12.59 11.02 -1.81
CA ILE A 196 -12.39 9.80 -2.61
C ILE A 196 -11.83 8.67 -1.74
N TYR A 197 -10.90 8.99 -0.83
CA TYR A 197 -10.34 8.03 0.12
C TYR A 197 -11.38 7.47 1.10
N LEU A 198 -12.24 8.32 1.63
CA LEU A 198 -13.35 7.88 2.49
C LEU A 198 -14.29 6.93 1.74
N VAL A 199 -14.63 7.25 0.48
CA VAL A 199 -15.41 6.34 -0.38
C VAL A 199 -14.69 5.00 -0.58
N SER A 200 -13.38 5.03 -0.83
CA SER A 200 -12.57 3.81 -0.97
C SER A 200 -12.55 2.96 0.31
N LEU A 201 -12.53 3.58 1.48
CA LEU A 201 -12.59 2.89 2.76
C LEU A 201 -13.96 2.22 2.98
N CYS A 202 -15.05 2.90 2.60
CA CYS A 202 -16.39 2.30 2.59
C CYS A 202 -16.46 1.10 1.62
N CYS A 203 -15.90 1.22 0.41
CA CYS A 203 -15.81 0.11 -0.54
C CYS A 203 -14.99 -1.07 0.02
N SER A 204 -13.89 -0.80 0.74
CA SER A 204 -13.09 -1.83 1.41
C SER A 204 -13.93 -2.61 2.43
N LEU A 205 -14.71 -1.92 3.27
CA LEU A 205 -15.57 -2.59 4.25
C LEU A 205 -16.66 -3.44 3.60
N LEU A 206 -17.26 -2.96 2.50
CA LEU A 206 -18.23 -3.75 1.72
C LEU A 206 -17.58 -5.00 1.14
N TYR A 207 -16.35 -4.87 0.63
CA TYR A 207 -15.56 -6.00 0.15
C TYR A 207 -15.28 -7.01 1.27
N ASP A 208 -14.71 -6.57 2.40
CA ASP A 208 -14.43 -7.44 3.55
C ASP A 208 -15.69 -8.12 4.10
N SER A 209 -16.80 -7.39 4.16
CA SER A 209 -18.10 -7.94 4.59
C SER A 209 -18.59 -9.03 3.64
N SER A 210 -18.45 -8.83 2.32
CA SER A 210 -18.83 -9.84 1.32
C SER A 210 -17.98 -11.11 1.43
N VAL A 211 -16.67 -10.96 1.61
CA VAL A 211 -15.72 -12.08 1.84
C VAL A 211 -16.09 -12.82 3.13
N TYR A 212 -16.35 -12.09 4.21
CA TYR A 212 -16.74 -12.65 5.50
C TYR A 212 -18.02 -13.49 5.40
N ILE A 213 -19.07 -12.94 4.79
CA ILE A 213 -20.36 -13.63 4.64
C ILE A 213 -20.19 -14.91 3.81
N ALA A 214 -19.47 -14.83 2.68
CA ALA A 214 -19.26 -15.98 1.81
C ALA A 214 -18.43 -17.07 2.50
N MET A 215 -17.34 -16.70 3.19
CA MET A 215 -16.54 -17.64 3.96
C MET A 215 -17.37 -18.30 5.05
N ARG A 216 -18.11 -17.52 5.85
CA ARG A 216 -18.95 -18.03 6.95
C ARG A 216 -20.02 -19.00 6.43
N ARG A 217 -20.63 -18.73 5.27
CA ARG A 217 -21.63 -19.62 4.65
C ARG A 217 -21.02 -20.95 4.19
N ALA A 218 -19.90 -20.90 3.47
CA ALA A 218 -19.20 -22.11 3.01
C ALA A 218 -18.82 -22.99 4.21
N ILE A 219 -18.26 -22.35 5.23
CA ILE A 219 -17.88 -22.94 6.51
C ILE A 219 -19.08 -23.62 7.20
N LEU A 220 -20.23 -22.95 7.31
CA LEU A 220 -21.40 -23.51 8.01
C LEU A 220 -21.94 -24.76 7.32
N LYS A 221 -21.96 -24.77 5.98
CA LYS A 221 -22.44 -25.89 5.16
C LYS A 221 -21.62 -27.17 5.40
N ASP A 222 -20.30 -27.06 5.50
CA ASP A 222 -19.41 -28.20 5.74
C ASP A 222 -19.51 -28.74 7.18
N THR A 223 -19.83 -27.88 8.16
CA THR A 223 -19.99 -28.31 9.57
C THR A 223 -21.20 -29.20 9.81
N ALA A 224 -22.23 -29.15 8.97
CA ALA A 224 -23.44 -29.94 9.16
C ALA A 224 -23.17 -31.46 9.06
N ASN A 225 -22.03 -31.85 8.48
CA ASN A 225 -21.70 -33.25 8.19
C ASN A 225 -20.48 -33.81 8.96
N ILE A 226 -19.80 -33.04 9.82
CA ILE A 226 -18.53 -33.50 10.44
C ILE A 226 -18.49 -33.22 11.96
N ASN A 227 -18.46 -34.30 12.74
CA ASN A 227 -18.27 -34.29 14.19
C ASN A 227 -16.83 -33.89 14.59
N PHE A 228 -16.74 -33.15 15.71
CA PHE A 228 -15.60 -32.46 16.32
C PHE A 228 -14.16 -32.95 16.04
N GLY A 229 -13.31 -31.99 15.66
CA GLY A 229 -11.84 -32.10 15.61
C GLY A 229 -11.19 -30.74 15.34
N PHE A 230 -9.88 -30.65 15.54
CA PHE A 230 -8.97 -29.50 15.34
C PHE A 230 -9.30 -28.53 14.18
N LEU A 231 -9.85 -29.04 13.08
CA LEU A 231 -10.47 -28.28 11.98
C LEU A 231 -11.43 -27.16 12.45
N LYS A 232 -12.19 -27.36 13.54
CA LYS A 232 -13.09 -26.35 14.11
C LYS A 232 -12.35 -25.18 14.79
N LYS A 233 -11.17 -25.44 15.39
CA LYS A 233 -10.27 -24.40 15.93
C LYS A 233 -9.51 -23.68 14.81
N PHE A 234 -9.09 -24.40 13.78
CA PHE A 234 -8.43 -23.85 12.59
C PHE A 234 -9.34 -22.87 11.85
N ARG A 235 -10.59 -23.26 11.62
CA ARG A 235 -11.57 -22.45 10.89
C ARG A 235 -11.81 -21.08 11.51
N ASN A 236 -11.70 -20.98 12.83
CA ASN A 236 -11.79 -19.71 13.56
C ASN A 236 -10.61 -18.77 13.31
N ILE A 237 -9.46 -19.27 12.85
CA ILE A 237 -8.25 -18.46 12.63
C ILE A 237 -8.35 -17.61 11.34
N SER A 238 -8.91 -18.18 10.25
CA SER A 238 -9.08 -17.43 9.00
C SER A 238 -10.22 -16.40 9.05
N GLU A 239 -11.25 -16.64 9.87
CA GLU A 239 -12.32 -15.67 10.11
C GLU A 239 -11.84 -14.48 10.94
N TYR A 240 -10.97 -14.74 11.93
CA TYR A 240 -10.43 -13.70 12.83
C TYR A 240 -9.73 -12.57 12.05
N ARG A 241 -9.04 -12.88 10.95
CA ARG A 241 -8.40 -11.87 10.10
C ARG A 241 -9.37 -10.86 9.51
N ILE A 242 -10.46 -11.37 8.91
CA ILE A 242 -11.46 -10.52 8.25
C ILE A 242 -12.21 -9.72 9.32
N LEU A 243 -12.44 -10.33 10.48
CA LEU A 243 -13.01 -9.64 11.63
C LEU A 243 -12.11 -8.49 12.11
N VAL A 244 -10.80 -8.71 12.27
CA VAL A 244 -9.86 -7.66 12.67
C VAL A 244 -9.80 -6.55 11.63
N SER A 245 -9.72 -6.88 10.33
CA SER A 245 -9.69 -5.89 9.25
C SER A 245 -10.99 -5.07 9.21
N ALA A 246 -12.15 -5.72 9.41
CA ALA A 246 -13.44 -5.06 9.49
C ALA A 246 -13.59 -4.17 10.74
N ILE A 247 -13.09 -4.60 11.91
CA ILE A 247 -13.08 -3.78 13.13
C ILE A 247 -12.21 -2.54 12.93
N ILE A 248 -11.02 -2.72 12.37
CA ILE A 248 -10.11 -1.62 12.06
C ILE A 248 -10.76 -0.64 11.08
N GLY A 249 -11.40 -1.13 10.01
CA GLY A 249 -12.12 -0.27 9.08
C GLY A 249 -13.34 0.42 9.71
N LEU A 250 -14.09 -0.28 10.57
CA LEU A 250 -15.24 0.29 11.28
C LEU A 250 -14.84 1.41 12.25
N ILE A 251 -13.66 1.32 12.86
CA ILE A 251 -13.07 2.39 13.69
C ILE A 251 -12.44 3.47 12.80
N GLY A 252 -11.83 3.09 11.67
CA GLY A 252 -11.16 4.00 10.77
C GLY A 252 -12.10 4.96 10.05
N ILE A 253 -13.29 4.50 9.64
CA ILE A 253 -14.30 5.35 8.98
C ILE A 253 -14.71 6.57 9.82
N PRO A 254 -15.16 6.44 11.08
CA PRO A 254 -15.57 7.59 11.86
C PRO A 254 -14.39 8.53 12.15
N ILE A 255 -13.19 8.00 12.39
CA ILE A 255 -11.98 8.83 12.57
C ILE A 255 -11.70 9.62 11.29
N MET A 256 -11.59 8.96 10.14
CA MET A 256 -11.32 9.61 8.85
C MET A 256 -12.45 10.56 8.42
N GLY A 257 -13.70 10.20 8.70
CA GLY A 257 -14.88 10.98 8.35
C GLY A 257 -14.99 12.26 9.17
N THR A 258 -14.83 12.17 10.49
CA THR A 258 -14.81 13.35 11.37
C THR A 258 -13.67 14.29 11.00
N SER A 259 -12.49 13.73 10.74
CA SER A 259 -11.34 14.43 10.22
C SER A 259 -11.58 15.16 8.90
N ALA A 260 -12.21 14.51 7.91
CA ALA A 260 -12.55 15.14 6.64
C ALA A 260 -13.53 16.32 6.85
N ILE A 261 -14.52 16.17 7.73
CA ILE A 261 -15.46 17.24 8.09
C ILE A 261 -14.74 18.41 8.77
N LEU A 262 -13.83 18.12 9.71
CA LEU A 262 -13.05 19.14 10.40
C LEU A 262 -12.15 19.92 9.43
N ARG A 263 -11.51 19.24 8.48
CA ARG A 263 -10.68 19.90 7.45
C ARG A 263 -11.50 20.83 6.55
N LEU A 264 -12.72 20.43 6.18
CA LEU A 264 -13.63 21.31 5.42
C LEU A 264 -14.03 22.56 6.21
N LYS A 265 -14.08 22.48 7.55
CA LYS A 265 -14.45 23.59 8.42
C LYS A 265 -13.27 24.47 8.82
N TYR A 266 -12.08 23.90 8.94
CA TYR A 266 -10.86 24.56 9.41
C TYR A 266 -9.73 24.33 8.41
N SER A 267 -9.68 25.15 7.36
CA SER A 267 -8.67 25.09 6.29
C SER A 267 -7.24 25.27 6.80
N ASP A 268 -7.07 26.06 7.86
CA ASP A 268 -5.75 26.52 8.29
C ASP A 268 -4.95 25.46 9.07
N TYR A 269 -5.57 24.33 9.41
CA TYR A 269 -4.89 23.25 10.12
C TYR A 269 -4.40 22.18 9.15
N ASP A 270 -3.08 21.96 9.13
CA ASP A 270 -2.43 20.94 8.33
C ASP A 270 -2.60 19.54 8.95
N TRP A 271 -3.80 18.97 8.79
CA TRP A 271 -4.07 17.58 9.15
C TRP A 271 -3.77 16.68 7.96
N SER A 272 -2.59 16.05 7.99
CA SER A 272 -2.27 14.93 7.11
C SER A 272 -2.73 13.62 7.75
N PHE A 273 -3.63 12.89 7.08
CA PHE A 273 -4.05 11.54 7.47
C PHE A 273 -3.28 10.45 6.73
N GLU A 274 -2.17 10.82 6.11
CA GLU A 274 -1.36 9.91 5.32
C GLU A 274 -0.85 8.74 6.17
N ASP A 275 -0.38 9.02 7.39
CA ASP A 275 0.12 8.00 8.31
C ASP A 275 -0.99 7.03 8.73
N LEU A 276 -2.20 7.55 8.98
CA LEU A 276 -3.35 6.73 9.35
C LEU A 276 -3.82 5.86 8.19
N ARG A 277 -3.84 6.41 6.96
CA ARG A 277 -4.08 5.63 5.73
C ARG A 277 -3.04 4.52 5.60
N ILE A 278 -1.76 4.87 5.68
CA ILE A 278 -0.64 3.92 5.55
C ILE A 278 -0.78 2.81 6.58
N PHE A 279 -1.12 3.15 7.83
CA PHE A 279 -1.39 2.18 8.88
C PHE A 279 -2.52 1.20 8.52
N PHE A 280 -3.68 1.69 8.07
CA PHE A 280 -4.80 0.83 7.69
C PHE A 280 -4.46 -0.11 6.54
N VAL A 281 -3.90 0.45 5.46
CA VAL A 281 -3.49 -0.30 4.27
C VAL A 281 -2.44 -1.36 4.64
N ASN A 282 -1.40 -0.99 5.38
CA ASN A 282 -0.35 -1.92 5.77
C ASN A 282 -0.88 -3.02 6.70
N THR A 283 -1.80 -2.70 7.60
CA THR A 283 -2.40 -3.70 8.50
C THR A 283 -3.14 -4.78 7.72
N SER A 284 -3.96 -4.39 6.73
CA SER A 284 -4.64 -5.34 5.84
C SER A 284 -3.65 -6.26 5.09
N TYR A 285 -2.47 -5.76 4.74
CA TYR A 285 -1.45 -6.58 4.09
C TYR A 285 -0.64 -7.44 5.05
N TYR A 286 -0.29 -6.97 6.25
CA TYR A 286 0.29 -7.84 7.30
C TYR A 286 -0.61 -9.03 7.59
N MET A 287 -1.92 -8.82 7.58
CA MET A 287 -2.93 -9.86 7.73
C MET A 287 -2.87 -10.94 6.63
N MET A 288 -2.47 -10.59 5.39
CA MET A 288 -2.20 -11.57 4.33
C MET A 288 -0.97 -12.44 4.69
N PHE A 289 0.12 -11.83 5.16
CA PHE A 289 1.32 -12.58 5.53
C PHE A 289 1.08 -13.51 6.72
N ILE A 290 0.41 -13.01 7.75
CA ILE A 290 0.04 -13.78 8.96
C ILE A 290 -0.83 -14.98 8.58
N ASP A 291 -1.81 -14.81 7.67
CA ASP A 291 -2.63 -15.92 7.19
C ASP A 291 -1.80 -17.02 6.52
N GLN A 292 -0.85 -16.66 5.65
CA GLN A 292 0.01 -17.66 5.02
C GLN A 292 0.91 -18.40 6.01
N LEU A 293 1.44 -17.71 7.01
CA LEU A 293 2.22 -18.35 8.09
C LEU A 293 1.38 -19.36 8.84
N MET A 294 0.16 -18.98 9.22
CA MET A 294 -0.74 -19.88 9.96
C MET A 294 -1.14 -21.08 9.11
N LEU A 295 -1.50 -20.88 7.84
CA LEU A 295 -1.84 -21.98 6.93
C LEU A 295 -0.67 -22.96 6.75
N TYR A 296 0.56 -22.44 6.65
CA TYR A 296 1.75 -23.26 6.55
C TYR A 296 1.98 -24.12 7.81
N SER A 297 1.98 -23.48 8.98
CA SER A 297 2.20 -24.16 10.27
C SER A 297 1.25 -25.33 10.44
N ILE A 298 -0.03 -25.12 10.09
CA ILE A 298 -1.02 -26.15 10.36
C ILE A 298 -0.99 -27.28 9.32
N THR A 299 -0.71 -26.98 8.06
CA THR A 299 -0.50 -28.03 7.04
C THR A 299 0.65 -28.96 7.45
N ASN A 300 1.70 -28.42 8.09
CA ASN A 300 2.83 -29.20 8.55
C ASN A 300 2.49 -30.09 9.76
N GLU A 301 1.67 -29.60 10.69
CA GLU A 301 1.17 -30.39 11.82
C GLU A 301 0.34 -31.60 11.35
N GLU A 302 -0.57 -31.42 10.40
CA GLU A 302 -1.38 -32.52 9.85
C GLU A 302 -0.54 -33.60 9.16
N ASN A 303 0.50 -33.20 8.42
CA ASN A 303 1.45 -34.11 7.79
C ASN A 303 2.26 -34.90 8.84
N SER A 304 2.65 -34.28 9.95
CA SER A 304 3.36 -34.97 11.03
C SER A 304 2.48 -36.02 11.75
N LEU A 305 1.20 -35.70 11.98
CA LEU A 305 0.25 -36.60 12.64
C LEU A 305 -0.14 -37.80 11.76
N SER A 306 -0.32 -37.58 10.46
CA SER A 306 -0.61 -38.66 9.50
C SER A 306 0.60 -39.59 9.30
N SER A 307 1.82 -39.04 9.23
CA SER A 307 3.05 -39.83 9.20
C SER A 307 3.23 -40.69 10.46
N SER A 308 2.89 -40.15 11.65
CA SER A 308 2.95 -40.88 12.91
C SER A 308 1.94 -42.05 12.97
N LYS A 309 0.71 -41.85 12.46
CA LYS A 309 -0.29 -42.92 12.38
C LYS A 309 0.14 -44.07 11.45
N ASN A 310 0.78 -43.77 10.33
CA ASN A 310 1.29 -44.81 9.43
C ASN A 310 2.49 -45.58 10.01
N SER A 311 3.33 -44.94 10.84
CA SER A 311 4.44 -45.64 11.52
C SER A 311 4.00 -46.61 12.62
N LYS A 312 2.82 -46.39 13.22
CA LYS A 312 2.25 -47.30 14.24
C LYS A 312 1.48 -48.49 13.64
N LEU A 313 1.18 -48.46 12.34
CA LEU A 313 0.49 -49.57 11.67
C LEU A 313 1.42 -50.69 11.19
N PHE A 314 2.74 -50.50 11.30
CA PHE A 314 3.76 -51.49 10.92
C PHE A 314 4.38 -52.25 12.11
N ILE A 315 3.75 -52.16 13.29
CA ILE A 315 4.10 -52.97 14.46
C ILE A 315 2.86 -53.75 14.89
N ILE A 316 2.50 -54.77 14.11
CA ILE A 316 1.82 -56.00 14.58
C ILE A 316 2.42 -57.16 13.80
#